data_AF-A0AAX4I4D0-F1
#
_entry.id   AF-A0AAX4I4D0-F1
#
_cell.length_a   1.000
_cell.length_b   1.000
_cell.length_c   1.000
_cell.angle_alpha   90.00
_cell.angle_beta   90.00
_cell.angle_gamma   90.00
#
_symmetry.space_group_name_H-M   'P 1'
#
loop_
_entity.id
_entity.type
_entity.pdbx_description
1 polymer ?
#
loop_
_entity_poly.entity_id
_entity_poly.type
_entity_poly.pdbx_seq_one_letter_code
_entity_poly.pdbx_strand_id
1 'polypeptide(L)'
;MKPKDAWQEVLCGQVELAFEIGCRIVRVETGFDSEPRHAFIEAVGLGRLESKQRVSNGERKVGWVYSIDEETWGGAREDLKRRVKCPL
;
A
#
# COMPACT_ATOMS: atom_id res chain seq x y z
N MET A 1 -11.20 6.77 -15.81
CA MET A 1 -10.55 6.42 -14.53
C MET A 1 -9.74 7.62 -14.04
N LYS A 2 -9.92 8.09 -12.80
CA LYS A 2 -9.07 9.18 -12.29
C LYS A 2 -7.70 8.59 -11.92
N PRO A 3 -6.58 9.33 -12.04
CA PRO A 3 -5.24 8.78 -11.82
C PRO A 3 -5.09 8.04 -10.49
N LYS A 4 -5.70 8.56 -9.42
CA LYS A 4 -5.69 7.93 -8.08
C LYS A 4 -6.33 6.54 -8.02
N ASP A 5 -7.34 6.28 -8.86
CA ASP A 5 -8.06 5.00 -8.87
C ASP A 5 -7.20 3.93 -9.56
N ALA A 6 -6.44 4.32 -10.60
CA ALA A 6 -5.52 3.43 -11.31
C ALA A 6 -4.36 2.94 -10.42
N TRP A 7 -3.79 3.83 -9.60
CA TRP A 7 -2.73 3.46 -8.66
C TRP A 7 -3.22 2.50 -7.57
N GLN A 8 -4.47 2.66 -7.15
CA GLN A 8 -5.08 1.76 -6.16
C GLN A 8 -5.21 0.35 -6.71
N GLU A 9 -5.75 0.20 -7.92
CA GLU A 9 -5.85 -1.09 -8.59
C GLU A 9 -4.49 -1.77 -8.78
N VAL A 10 -3.46 -0.99 -9.17
CA VAL A 10 -2.10 -1.50 -9.32
C VAL A 10 -1.54 -2.01 -8.00
N LEU A 11 -1.66 -1.24 -6.91
CA LEU A 11 -1.20 -1.68 -5.60
C LEU A 11 -1.93 -2.94 -5.15
N CYS A 12 -3.27 -2.96 -5.26
CA CYS A 12 -4.06 -4.13 -4.89
C CYS A 12 -3.59 -5.38 -5.67
N GLY A 13 -3.44 -5.26 -7.00
CA GLY A 13 -2.98 -6.37 -7.83
C GLY A 13 -1.56 -6.84 -7.47
N GLN A 14 -0.65 -5.92 -7.14
CA GLN A 14 0.71 -6.27 -6.71
C GLN A 14 0.72 -7.00 -5.36
N VAL A 15 -0.09 -6.56 -4.40
CA VAL A 15 -0.17 -7.18 -3.08
C VAL A 15 -0.81 -8.57 -3.17
N GLU A 16 -1.92 -8.71 -3.93
CA GLU A 16 -2.55 -10.02 -4.18
C GLU A 16 -1.57 -10.99 -4.84
N LEU A 17 -0.90 -10.57 -5.92
CA LEU A 17 0.08 -11.42 -6.61
C LEU A 17 1.22 -11.81 -5.69
N ALA A 18 1.72 -10.89 -4.86
CA ALA A 18 2.81 -11.18 -3.93
C ALA A 18 2.44 -12.30 -2.94
N PHE A 19 1.22 -12.26 -2.38
CA PHE A 19 0.74 -13.33 -1.52
C PHE A 19 0.49 -14.63 -2.29
N GLU A 20 -0.04 -14.56 -3.50
CA GLU A 20 -0.24 -15.74 -4.37
C GLU A 20 1.09 -16.48 -4.65
N ILE A 21 2.19 -15.75 -4.85
CA ILE A 21 3.52 -16.34 -5.07
C ILE A 21 4.25 -16.72 -3.76
N GLY A 22 3.60 -16.61 -2.60
CA GLY A 22 4.12 -17.06 -1.31
C GLY A 22 4.96 -16.03 -0.55
N CYS A 23 4.90 -14.74 -0.89
CA CYS A 23 5.48 -13.70 -0.04
C CYS A 23 4.69 -13.63 1.28
N ARG A 24 5.38 -13.38 2.40
CA ARG A 24 4.72 -13.23 3.72
C ARG A 24 4.44 -11.78 4.09
N ILE A 25 5.27 -10.87 3.58
CA ILE A 25 5.19 -9.44 3.86
C ILE A 25 5.44 -8.71 2.55
N VAL A 26 4.56 -7.78 2.21
CA VAL A 26 4.77 -6.80 1.14
C VAL A 26 5.17 -5.49 1.77
N ARG A 27 6.34 -4.97 1.39
CA ARG A 27 6.87 -3.73 1.93
C ARG A 27 6.77 -2.63 0.89
N VAL A 28 5.99 -1.59 1.21
CA VAL A 28 5.85 -0.39 0.37
C VAL A 28 6.64 0.73 1.02
N GLU A 29 7.47 1.42 0.23
CA GLU A 29 8.38 2.45 0.72
C GLU A 29 8.18 3.76 -0.04
N THR A 30 8.20 4.89 0.67
CA THR A 30 8.06 6.22 0.07
C THR A 30 9.00 7.24 0.73
N GLY A 31 9.40 8.26 -0.01
CA GLY A 31 10.12 9.42 0.54
C GLY A 31 9.20 10.39 1.28
N PHE A 32 9.75 11.17 2.22
CA PHE A 32 9.01 12.18 3.00
C PHE A 32 8.41 13.31 2.16
N ASP A 33 8.95 13.54 0.97
CA ASP A 33 8.54 14.55 0.00
C ASP A 33 7.33 14.13 -0.86
N SER A 34 6.80 12.92 -0.64
CA SER A 34 5.69 12.39 -1.44
C SER A 34 4.32 12.59 -0.78
N GLU A 35 3.93 13.85 -0.55
CA GLU A 35 2.60 14.18 -0.01
C GLU A 35 1.39 13.59 -0.79
N PRO A 36 1.43 13.37 -2.12
CA PRO A 36 0.34 12.67 -2.81
C PRO A 36 0.15 11.19 -2.41
N ARG A 37 1.16 10.55 -1.78
CA ARG A 37 1.15 9.11 -1.49
C ARG A 37 0.62 8.75 -0.09
N HIS A 38 0.67 9.66 0.88
CA HIS A 38 0.07 9.41 2.20
C HIS A 38 -1.45 9.28 2.10
N ALA A 39 -2.08 10.27 1.48
CA ALA A 39 -3.52 10.26 1.21
C ALA A 39 -3.96 9.01 0.43
N PHE A 40 -3.05 8.42 -0.35
CA PHE A 40 -3.30 7.19 -1.08
C PHE A 40 -3.27 5.96 -0.18
N ILE A 41 -2.21 5.76 0.62
CA ILE A 41 -2.12 4.62 1.54
C ILE A 41 -3.26 4.66 2.58
N GLU A 42 -3.64 5.86 3.02
CA GLU A 42 -4.85 6.06 3.82
C GLU A 42 -6.14 5.67 3.07
N ALA A 43 -6.27 6.01 1.79
CA ALA A 43 -7.44 5.64 0.99
C ALA A 43 -7.63 4.13 0.85
N VAL A 44 -6.52 3.37 0.86
CA VAL A 44 -6.49 1.90 0.86
C VAL A 44 -6.76 1.32 2.27
N GLY A 45 -6.83 2.15 3.31
CA GLY A 45 -7.04 1.72 4.70
C GLY A 45 -5.77 1.23 5.40
N LEU A 46 -4.61 1.42 4.77
CA LEU A 46 -3.31 0.93 5.25
C LEU A 46 -2.50 2.03 5.97
N GLY A 47 -3.04 3.24 6.12
CA GLY A 47 -2.36 4.35 6.80
C GLY A 47 -1.90 4.03 8.22
N ARG A 48 -2.60 3.12 8.92
CA ARG A 48 -2.20 2.66 10.27
C ARG A 48 -0.86 1.89 10.31
N LEU A 49 -0.38 1.42 9.16
CA LEU A 49 0.89 0.71 9.04
C LEU A 49 2.08 1.64 8.84
N GLU A 50 1.83 2.94 8.75
CA GLU A 50 2.86 3.94 8.53
C GLU A 50 3.94 3.89 9.60
N SER A 51 5.17 3.66 9.17
CA SER A 51 6.34 3.65 10.05
C SER A 51 7.49 4.41 9.42
N LYS A 52 8.15 5.25 10.21
CA LYS A 52 9.34 5.98 9.79
C LYS A 52 10.56 5.06 9.90
N GLN A 53 11.10 4.62 8.76
CA GLN A 53 12.22 3.68 8.73
C GLN A 53 13.21 3.99 7.60
N ARG A 54 14.33 3.26 7.58
CA ARG A 54 15.23 3.29 6.43
C ARG A 54 14.55 2.68 5.22
N VAL A 55 14.62 3.37 4.09
CA VAL A 55 14.11 2.89 2.81
C VAL A 55 15.25 2.32 1.96
N SER A 56 14.90 1.36 1.13
CA SER A 56 15.79 0.61 0.24
C SER A 56 16.21 1.44 -0.96
N ASN A 57 15.35 2.36 -1.42
CA ASN A 57 15.57 3.16 -2.62
C ASN A 57 15.24 4.64 -2.38
N GLY A 58 16.22 5.51 -2.61
CA GLY A 58 16.08 6.97 -2.48
C GLY A 58 17.40 7.65 -2.09
N GLU A 59 17.59 8.91 -2.51
CA GLU A 59 18.72 9.74 -2.06
C GLU A 59 18.70 9.96 -0.54
N ARG A 60 17.50 9.91 0.05
CA ARG A 60 17.28 9.96 1.49
C ARG A 60 17.16 8.55 2.05
N LYS A 61 18.03 8.23 3.01
CA LYS A 61 18.06 6.92 3.68
C LYS A 61 16.91 6.67 4.65
N VAL A 62 15.97 7.59 4.83
CA VAL A 62 14.83 7.45 5.75
C VAL A 62 13.58 7.97 5.04
N GLY A 63 12.48 7.23 5.16
CA GLY A 63 11.19 7.52 4.57
C GLY A 63 10.07 6.81 5.32
N TRP A 64 8.92 6.70 4.67
CA TRP A 64 7.78 5.97 5.19
C TRP A 64 7.76 4.55 4.65
N VAL A 65 7.42 3.61 5.52
CA VAL A 65 7.39 2.20 5.23
C VAL A 65 6.08 1.63 5.74
N TYR A 66 5.45 0.83 4.89
CA TYR A 66 4.23 0.11 5.17
C TYR A 66 4.52 -1.37 4.98
N SER A 67 4.44 -2.15 6.05
CA SER A 67 4.63 -3.61 6.02
C SER A 67 3.27 -4.26 6.06
N ILE A 68 2.86 -4.87 4.95
CA ILE A 68 1.55 -5.46 4.76
C ILE A 68 1.69 -6.97 4.86
N ASP A 69 1.05 -7.58 5.87
CA ASP A 69 0.87 -9.03 5.97
C ASP A 69 -0.51 -9.44 5.46
N GLU A 70 -0.73 -10.75 5.35
CA GLU A 70 -1.95 -11.33 4.79
C GLU A 70 -3.20 -10.99 5.62
N GLU A 71 -3.08 -10.96 6.96
CA GLU A 71 -4.18 -10.61 7.86
C GLU A 71 -4.60 -9.15 7.66
N THR A 72 -3.63 -8.23 7.67
CA THR A 72 -3.89 -6.82 7.48
C THR A 72 -4.44 -6.54 6.10
N TRP A 73 -3.91 -7.22 5.09
CA TRP A 73 -4.40 -7.12 3.73
C TRP A 73 -5.84 -7.61 3.60
N GLY A 74 -6.18 -8.76 4.21
CA GLY A 74 -7.54 -9.28 4.24
C GLY A 74 -8.53 -8.24 4.75
N GLY A 75 -8.24 -7.61 5.89
CA GLY A 75 -9.08 -6.56 6.45
C GLY A 75 -9.21 -5.33 5.54
N ALA A 76 -8.09 -4.83 5.00
CA ALA A 76 -8.10 -3.69 4.09
C ALA A 76 -8.88 -3.98 2.80
N ARG A 77 -8.70 -5.17 2.22
CA ARG A 77 -9.39 -5.62 1.01
C ARG A 77 -10.90 -5.67 1.19
N GLU A 78 -11.37 -6.22 2.31
CA GLU A 78 -12.81 -6.25 2.60
C GLU A 78 -13.40 -4.84 2.69
N ASP A 79 -12.70 -3.92 3.36
CA ASP A 79 -13.13 -2.53 3.46
C ASP A 79 -13.19 -1.84 2.09
N LEU A 80 -12.26 -2.16 1.19
CA LEU A 80 -12.26 -1.61 -0.17
C LEU A 80 -13.35 -2.20 -1.05
N LYS A 81 -13.68 -3.49 -0.89
CA LYS A 81 -14.83 -4.12 -1.54
C LYS A 81 -16.14 -3.47 -1.09
N ARG A 82 -16.30 -3.22 0.22
CA ARG A 82 -17.46 -2.50 0.77
C ARG A 82 -17.62 -1.09 0.21
N ARG A 83 -16.52 -0.41 -0.13
CA ARG A 83 -16.50 0.95 -0.67
C ARG A 83 -16.70 1.04 -2.19
N VAL A 84 -16.88 -0.08 -2.91
CA VAL A 84 -16.93 -0.16 -4.39
C VAL A 84 -15.70 0.50 -5.03
N LYS A 85 -14.52 0.30 -4.44
CA LYS A 85 -13.25 0.88 -4.91
C LYS A 85 -12.18 -0.14 -5.27
N CYS A 86 -12.39 -1.42 -4.98
CA CYS A 86 -11.47 -2.48 -5.43
C CYS A 86 -12.18 -3.35 -6.47
N PRO A 87 -11.92 -3.14 -7.77
CA PRO A 87 -12.49 -3.95 -8.85
C PRO A 87 -11.71 -5.25 -9.12
N LEU A 88 -11.08 -5.84 -8.10
CA LEU A 88 -10.38 -7.14 -8.16
C LEU A 88 -11.05 -8.18 -7.25
#